data_AF-A0A7K4II37-F1
#
_entry.id   AF-A0A7K4II37-F1
#
_cell.length_a   1.000
_cell.length_b   1.000
_cell.length_c   1.000
_cell.angle_alpha   90.00
_cell.angle_beta   90.00
_cell.angle_gamma   90.00
#
_symmetry.space_group_name_H-M   'P 1'
#
loop_
_entity.id
_entity.type
_entity.pdbx_description
1 polymer ?
#
loop_
_entity_poly.entity_id
_entity_poly.type
_entity_poly.pdbx_seq_one_letter_code
_entity_poly.pdbx_strand_id
1 'polypeptide(L)'
;LLDIPKRPLMGTIIKPKLGLRTEDHAKVAYDAWVGGCDLVKDDENLSGQGFNPFRERVLETLRQRDRAEKETGERKAYLINITSETSEMVERAKFVVDSGGEYVMVDILTCGFSALQTLRNQDFDLIIHAHRAGHAAFTKNPRHGISMLVISKLARVVGIDQIHVGAVVGKMSEVREEVLKNCSALRDEMDGLKRVLPVASGGLHPRLIPSLIKIFGNDFVIQAGGGIHGHRDGTVSGARAMRQALDATMQVIPLKEYAKTHKELETALKIWK
;
A
#
# COMPACT_ATOMS: atom_id res chain seq x y z
N LEU A 1 14.72 4.17 5.24
CA LEU A 1 13.83 3.32 6.06
C LEU A 1 13.93 1.84 5.68
N LEU A 2 13.44 1.42 4.52
CA LEU A 2 13.33 -0.02 4.17
C LEU A 2 14.55 -0.63 3.47
N ASP A 3 15.51 0.18 3.03
CA ASP A 3 16.74 -0.26 2.33
C ASP A 3 16.53 -1.15 1.09
N ILE A 4 15.52 -0.80 0.27
CA ILE A 4 15.21 -1.50 -0.98
C ILE A 4 15.34 -0.51 -2.16
N PRO A 5 16.56 -0.28 -2.69
CA PRO A 5 16.76 0.73 -3.73
C PRO A 5 16.57 0.20 -5.17
N LYS A 6 16.54 -1.12 -5.38
CA LYS A 6 16.67 -1.72 -6.72
C LYS A 6 15.36 -2.23 -7.34
N ARG A 7 14.26 -2.25 -6.58
CA ARG A 7 12.96 -2.79 -7.02
C ARG A 7 11.82 -2.00 -6.38
N PRO A 8 10.61 -2.03 -6.94
CA PRO A 8 9.45 -1.46 -6.27
C PRO A 8 9.20 -2.12 -4.91
N LEU A 9 8.60 -1.35 -4.02
CA LEU A 9 8.05 -1.90 -2.77
C LEU A 9 6.80 -2.70 -3.10
N MET A 10 6.62 -3.81 -2.40
CA MET A 10 5.46 -4.67 -2.56
C MET A 10 4.76 -4.85 -1.22
N GLY A 11 3.44 -4.73 -1.23
CA GLY A 11 2.64 -4.96 -0.05
C GLY A 11 1.26 -5.49 -0.34
N THR A 12 0.55 -5.71 0.76
CA THR A 12 -0.85 -6.13 0.74
C THR A 12 -1.72 -5.26 1.66
N ILE A 13 -3.02 -5.38 1.44
CA ILE A 13 -4.07 -4.87 2.32
C ILE A 13 -4.66 -6.07 3.04
N ILE A 14 -4.76 -6.00 4.36
CA ILE A 14 -5.30 -7.09 5.18
C ILE A 14 -6.72 -7.46 4.73
N LYS A 15 -6.98 -8.77 4.67
CA LYS A 15 -8.29 -9.34 4.30
C LYS A 15 -8.72 -10.43 5.30
N PRO A 16 -10.03 -10.59 5.57
CA PRO A 16 -11.15 -9.74 5.14
C PRO A 16 -11.06 -8.30 5.69
N LYS A 17 -11.75 -7.36 5.01
CA LYS A 17 -11.63 -5.91 5.27
C LYS A 17 -11.99 -5.52 6.71
N LEU A 18 -13.11 -6.07 7.19
CA LEU A 18 -13.69 -5.85 8.51
C LEU A 18 -14.09 -7.21 9.09
N GLY A 19 -14.18 -7.28 10.42
CA GLY A 19 -14.63 -8.48 11.15
C GLY A 19 -13.51 -9.36 11.70
N LEU A 20 -12.24 -9.08 11.38
CA LEU A 20 -11.11 -9.73 12.04
C LEU A 20 -10.88 -9.12 13.43
N ARG A 21 -10.72 -9.98 14.44
CA ARG A 21 -10.24 -9.55 15.76
C ARG A 21 -8.77 -9.14 15.66
N THR A 22 -8.29 -8.42 16.66
CA THR A 22 -6.91 -7.92 16.74
C THR A 22 -5.86 -9.01 16.43
N GLU A 23 -5.98 -10.18 17.06
CA GLU A 23 -5.03 -11.28 16.87
C GLU A 23 -5.03 -11.84 15.44
N ASP A 24 -6.22 -12.03 14.85
CA ASP A 24 -6.36 -12.52 13.48
C ASP A 24 -5.81 -11.50 12.46
N HIS A 25 -6.06 -10.21 12.70
CA HIS A 25 -5.54 -9.12 11.89
C HIS A 25 -4.01 -9.12 11.89
N ALA A 26 -3.41 -9.15 13.08
CA ALA A 26 -1.95 -9.18 13.22
C ALA A 26 -1.34 -10.46 12.62
N LYS A 27 -2.02 -11.61 12.74
CA LYS A 27 -1.62 -12.84 12.09
C LYS A 27 -1.59 -12.72 10.56
N VAL A 28 -2.60 -12.10 9.95
CA VAL A 28 -2.61 -11.89 8.49
C VAL A 28 -1.45 -10.99 8.05
N ALA A 29 -1.12 -9.96 8.85
CA ALA A 29 0.02 -9.09 8.60
C ALA A 29 1.35 -9.87 8.66
N TYR A 30 1.55 -10.65 9.73
CA TYR A 30 2.69 -11.56 9.89
C TYR A 30 2.85 -12.49 8.69
N ASP A 31 1.79 -13.22 8.34
CA ASP A 31 1.79 -14.19 7.23
C ASP A 31 2.17 -13.53 5.89
N ALA A 32 1.75 -12.28 5.66
CA ALA A 32 2.11 -11.53 4.46
C ALA A 32 3.59 -11.12 4.46
N TRP A 33 4.13 -10.66 5.59
CA TRP A 33 5.55 -10.26 5.70
C TRP A 33 6.49 -11.44 5.56
N VAL A 34 6.24 -12.57 6.24
CA VAL A 34 7.07 -13.79 6.09
C VAL A 34 6.92 -14.44 4.72
N GLY A 35 5.78 -14.19 4.05
CA GLY A 35 5.60 -14.54 2.64
C GLY A 35 6.40 -13.65 1.68
N GLY A 36 6.93 -12.52 2.14
CA GLY A 36 7.84 -11.67 1.37
C GLY A 36 7.28 -10.29 1.01
N CYS A 37 6.16 -9.83 1.61
CA CYS A 37 5.77 -8.42 1.49
C CYS A 37 6.77 -7.51 2.23
N ASP A 38 6.97 -6.30 1.70
CA ASP A 38 7.69 -5.21 2.38
C ASP A 38 6.73 -4.40 3.26
N LEU A 39 5.51 -4.17 2.75
CA LEU A 39 4.49 -3.35 3.39
C LEU A 39 3.22 -4.16 3.67
N VAL A 40 2.57 -3.89 4.79
CA VAL A 40 1.18 -4.30 5.03
C VAL A 40 0.40 -3.05 5.44
N LYS A 41 -0.80 -2.86 4.88
CA LYS A 41 -1.69 -1.76 5.28
C LYS A 41 -2.99 -2.27 5.87
N ASP A 42 -3.53 -1.47 6.80
CA ASP A 42 -4.94 -1.56 7.20
C ASP A 42 -5.86 -1.39 5.98
N ASP A 43 -7.07 -1.94 6.05
CA ASP A 43 -8.13 -1.54 5.11
C ASP A 43 -8.59 -0.12 5.43
N GLU A 44 -8.96 0.66 4.41
CA GLU A 44 -9.38 2.05 4.58
C GLU A 44 -10.59 2.23 5.50
N ASN A 45 -11.44 1.20 5.58
CA ASN A 45 -12.63 1.26 6.41
C ASN A 45 -12.37 0.85 7.88
N LEU A 46 -11.17 0.36 8.21
CA LEU A 46 -10.80 -0.04 9.56
C LEU A 46 -10.15 1.14 10.27
N SER A 47 -10.80 1.66 11.32
CA SER A 47 -10.30 2.82 12.08
C SER A 47 -10.13 2.44 13.55
N GLY A 48 -11.23 2.07 14.23
CA GLY A 48 -11.21 1.70 15.65
C GLY A 48 -12.46 0.96 16.11
N GLN A 49 -12.99 0.07 15.25
CA GLN A 49 -14.19 -0.71 15.55
C GLN A 49 -14.00 -1.57 16.81
N GLY A 50 -15.08 -1.80 17.57
CA GLY A 50 -14.99 -2.48 18.87
C GLY A 50 -14.46 -3.91 18.86
N PHE A 51 -14.56 -4.63 17.74
CA PHE A 51 -13.97 -5.96 17.59
C PHE A 51 -12.46 -5.94 17.28
N ASN A 52 -11.91 -4.77 16.93
CA ASN A 52 -10.52 -4.57 16.57
C ASN A 52 -10.07 -3.14 17.00
N PRO A 53 -9.89 -2.91 18.32
CA PRO A 53 -9.59 -1.59 18.85
C PRO A 53 -8.24 -1.06 18.34
N PHE A 54 -8.18 0.25 18.04
CA PHE A 54 -7.01 0.89 17.41
C PHE A 54 -5.69 0.61 18.16
N ARG A 55 -5.65 0.87 19.48
CA ARG A 55 -4.41 0.76 20.26
C ARG A 55 -3.91 -0.69 20.37
N GLU A 56 -4.83 -1.62 20.60
CA GLU A 56 -4.52 -3.06 20.65
C GLU A 56 -4.03 -3.57 19.30
N ARG A 57 -4.68 -3.16 18.20
CA ARG A 57 -4.27 -3.48 16.83
C ARG A 57 -2.85 -3.04 16.53
N VAL A 58 -2.53 -1.79 16.84
CA VAL A 58 -1.20 -1.22 16.60
C VAL A 58 -0.13 -2.02 17.34
N LEU A 59 -0.31 -2.23 18.64
CA LEU A 59 0.69 -2.93 19.45
C LEU A 59 0.89 -4.38 19.00
N GLU A 60 -0.18 -5.13 18.77
CA GLU A 60 -0.07 -6.53 18.37
C GLU A 60 0.52 -6.67 16.96
N THR A 61 0.12 -5.81 16.03
CA THR A 61 0.61 -5.88 14.64
C THR A 61 2.07 -5.44 14.53
N LEU A 62 2.51 -4.43 15.30
CA LEU A 62 3.93 -4.05 15.37
C LEU A 62 4.78 -5.15 16.00
N ARG A 63 4.28 -5.84 17.03
CA ARG A 63 4.96 -7.02 17.59
C ARG A 63 5.17 -8.11 16.53
N GLN A 64 4.15 -8.36 15.71
CA GLN A 64 4.26 -9.33 14.60
C GLN A 64 5.20 -8.85 13.48
N ARG A 65 5.26 -7.53 13.21
CA ARG A 65 6.24 -6.93 12.29
C ARG A 65 7.66 -7.26 12.76
N ASP A 66 7.99 -6.95 14.01
CA ASP A 66 9.33 -7.14 14.56
C ASP A 66 9.75 -8.61 14.54
N ARG A 67 8.80 -9.50 14.82
CA ARG A 67 9.00 -10.95 14.68
C ARG A 67 9.30 -11.35 13.23
N ALA A 68 8.54 -10.85 12.27
CA ALA A 68 8.76 -11.14 10.85
C ALA A 68 10.10 -10.56 10.35
N GLU A 69 10.51 -9.37 10.80
CA GLU A 69 11.83 -8.81 10.51
C GLU A 69 12.94 -9.74 11.03
N LYS A 70 12.82 -10.23 12.27
CA LYS A 70 13.80 -11.16 12.85
C LYS A 70 13.91 -12.48 12.07
N GLU A 71 12.79 -13.02 11.60
CA GLU A 71 12.75 -14.30 10.88
C GLU A 71 13.22 -14.18 9.42
N THR A 72 12.88 -13.07 8.75
CA THR A 72 13.20 -12.87 7.33
C THR A 72 14.54 -12.16 7.10
N GLY A 73 15.04 -11.41 8.10
CA GLY A 73 16.21 -10.55 7.97
C GLY A 73 15.94 -9.29 7.13
N GLU A 74 14.70 -9.01 6.74
CA GLU A 74 14.31 -7.87 5.92
C GLU A 74 13.47 -6.88 6.73
N ARG A 75 13.66 -5.57 6.52
CA ARG A 75 12.80 -4.54 7.12
C ARG A 75 11.37 -4.64 6.59
N LYS A 76 10.39 -4.42 7.46
CA LYS A 76 8.95 -4.48 7.20
C LYS A 76 8.28 -3.20 7.69
N ALA A 77 7.21 -2.77 7.04
CA ALA A 77 6.44 -1.61 7.48
C ALA A 77 4.95 -1.89 7.55
N TYR A 78 4.32 -1.28 8.56
CA TYR A 78 2.88 -1.35 8.81
C TYR A 78 2.24 0.04 8.62
N LEU A 79 1.35 0.14 7.63
CA LEU A 79 0.64 1.36 7.28
C LEU A 79 -0.67 1.41 8.07
N ILE A 80 -0.59 2.02 9.25
CA ILE A 80 -1.66 2.05 10.28
C ILE A 80 -2.70 3.09 9.90
N ASN A 81 -3.97 2.71 9.76
CA ASN A 81 -5.02 3.68 9.46
C ASN A 81 -5.37 4.50 10.71
N ILE A 82 -5.02 5.79 10.69
CA ILE A 82 -5.31 6.74 11.78
C ILE A 82 -6.51 7.63 11.49
N THR A 83 -7.19 7.45 10.35
CA THR A 83 -8.31 8.30 9.92
C THR A 83 -9.38 8.40 11.01
N SER A 84 -9.63 9.62 11.47
CA SER A 84 -10.62 10.00 12.47
C SER A 84 -10.88 11.51 12.44
N GLU A 85 -11.61 12.04 13.43
CA GLU A 85 -11.60 13.48 13.75
C GLU A 85 -10.14 13.96 13.94
N THR A 86 -9.87 15.21 13.58
CA THR A 86 -8.53 15.81 13.49
C THR A 86 -7.73 15.66 14.78
N SER A 87 -8.32 15.95 15.94
CA SER A 87 -7.63 15.91 17.23
C SER A 87 -7.30 14.47 17.62
N GLU A 88 -8.26 13.56 17.44
CA GLU A 88 -8.05 12.12 17.62
C GLU A 88 -6.97 11.58 16.67
N MET A 89 -6.90 12.08 15.43
CA MET A 89 -5.93 11.63 14.44
C MET A 89 -4.50 12.02 14.85
N VAL A 90 -4.33 13.21 15.45
CA VAL A 90 -3.04 13.65 16.03
C VAL A 90 -2.65 12.76 17.22
N GLU A 91 -3.58 12.47 18.13
CA GLU A 91 -3.33 11.57 19.27
C GLU A 91 -2.97 10.14 18.82
N ARG A 92 -3.64 9.64 17.78
CA ARG A 92 -3.33 8.34 17.18
C ARG A 92 -1.96 8.34 16.53
N ALA A 93 -1.60 9.38 15.79
CA ALA A 93 -0.28 9.50 15.18
C ALA A 93 0.83 9.53 16.24
N LYS A 94 0.65 10.32 17.31
CA LYS A 94 1.56 10.33 18.45
C LYS A 94 1.71 8.93 19.06
N PHE A 95 0.60 8.23 19.29
CA PHE A 95 0.64 6.86 19.80
C PHE A 95 1.39 5.88 18.88
N VAL A 96 1.26 6.03 17.56
CA VAL A 96 2.03 5.23 16.59
C VAL A 96 3.53 5.46 16.74
N VAL A 97 3.97 6.73 16.87
CA VAL A 97 5.38 7.07 17.13
C VAL A 97 5.86 6.44 18.43
N ASP A 98 5.11 6.66 19.52
CA ASP A 98 5.46 6.17 20.86
C ASP A 98 5.53 4.63 20.90
N SER A 99 4.82 3.95 19.99
CA SER A 99 4.81 2.49 19.84
C SER A 99 5.89 1.96 18.88
N GLY A 100 6.73 2.81 18.29
CA GLY A 100 7.78 2.41 17.34
C GLY A 100 7.28 2.16 15.91
N GLY A 101 6.14 2.74 15.54
CA GLY A 101 5.63 2.77 14.18
C GLY A 101 6.23 3.92 13.37
N GLU A 102 6.45 3.69 12.08
CA GLU A 102 7.12 4.62 11.15
C GLU A 102 6.18 5.10 10.02
N TYR A 103 5.00 4.49 9.90
CA TYR A 103 4.03 4.72 8.83
C TYR A 103 2.62 4.91 9.37
N VAL A 104 1.90 5.87 8.78
CA VAL A 104 0.47 6.05 8.97
C VAL A 104 -0.25 6.14 7.64
N MET A 105 -1.50 5.71 7.63
CA MET A 105 -2.41 5.80 6.51
C MET A 105 -3.55 6.76 6.86
N VAL A 106 -3.90 7.61 5.88
CA VAL A 106 -4.96 8.62 6.02
C VAL A 106 -5.84 8.62 4.78
N ASP A 107 -7.16 8.54 4.96
CA ASP A 107 -8.14 8.78 3.89
C ASP A 107 -8.32 10.29 3.66
N ILE A 108 -7.46 10.86 2.83
CA ILE A 108 -7.26 12.32 2.73
C ILE A 108 -8.50 13.09 2.28
N LEU A 109 -9.38 12.47 1.49
CA LEU A 109 -10.60 13.12 1.00
C LEU A 109 -11.72 13.08 2.03
N THR A 110 -11.72 12.08 2.91
CA THR A 110 -12.71 11.93 3.96
C THR A 110 -12.39 12.85 5.14
N CYS A 111 -11.12 12.94 5.55
CA CYS A 111 -10.70 13.85 6.62
C CYS A 111 -10.56 15.31 6.16
N GLY A 112 -10.33 15.53 4.86
CA GLY A 112 -10.08 16.84 4.27
C GLY A 112 -8.61 17.30 4.39
N PHE A 113 -8.21 18.18 3.47
CA PHE A 113 -6.82 18.66 3.37
C PHE A 113 -6.37 19.48 4.57
N SER A 114 -7.28 20.20 5.25
CA SER A 114 -6.94 20.95 6.46
C SER A 114 -6.52 20.02 7.61
N ALA A 115 -7.26 18.92 7.83
CA ALA A 115 -6.91 17.94 8.84
C ALA A 115 -5.57 17.25 8.51
N LEU A 116 -5.34 16.93 7.23
CA LEU A 116 -4.06 16.38 6.75
C LEU A 116 -2.90 17.37 6.99
N GLN A 117 -3.09 18.66 6.72
CA GLN A 117 -2.08 19.69 6.96
C GLN A 117 -1.79 19.85 8.46
N THR A 118 -2.82 19.83 9.31
CA THR A 118 -2.65 19.82 10.77
C THR A 118 -1.80 18.64 11.23
N LEU A 119 -2.07 17.43 10.72
CA LEU A 119 -1.27 16.25 11.01
C LEU A 119 0.18 16.41 10.52
N ARG A 120 0.39 16.89 9.28
CA ARG A 120 1.73 17.07 8.73
C ARG A 120 2.56 18.06 9.54
N ASN A 121 1.92 19.12 10.05
CA ASN A 121 2.57 20.16 10.85
C ASN A 121 2.97 19.68 12.26
N GLN A 122 2.56 18.49 12.69
CA GLN A 122 3.03 17.91 13.96
C GLN A 122 4.50 17.48 13.90
N ASP A 123 5.03 17.29 12.70
CA ASP A 123 6.44 16.93 12.43
C ASP A 123 6.93 15.69 13.19
N PHE A 124 6.07 14.67 13.28
CA PHE A 124 6.36 13.39 13.93
C PHE A 124 7.34 12.47 13.17
N ASP A 125 7.92 12.94 12.05
CA ASP A 125 8.77 12.13 11.16
C ASP A 125 8.13 10.80 10.67
N LEU A 126 6.80 10.76 10.63
CA LEU A 126 6.03 9.62 10.12
C LEU A 126 5.90 9.69 8.60
N ILE A 127 5.95 8.53 7.95
CA ILE A 127 5.62 8.43 6.53
C ILE A 127 4.11 8.39 6.36
N ILE A 128 3.57 9.30 5.55
CA ILE A 128 2.14 9.46 5.31
C ILE A 128 1.74 8.76 4.01
N HIS A 129 1.07 7.62 4.16
CA HIS A 129 0.39 6.91 3.09
C HIS A 129 -1.02 7.46 2.88
N ALA A 130 -1.20 8.31 1.87
CA ALA A 130 -2.48 8.84 1.50
C ALA A 130 -3.31 7.81 0.74
N HIS A 131 -4.47 7.48 1.31
CA HIS A 131 -5.49 6.73 0.63
C HIS A 131 -6.56 7.66 0.08
N ARG A 132 -7.10 7.30 -1.09
CA ARG A 132 -8.01 8.14 -1.87
C ARG A 132 -9.47 7.70 -1.76
N ALA A 133 -9.88 7.13 -0.62
CA ALA A 133 -11.27 6.71 -0.43
C ALA A 133 -12.24 7.85 -0.78
N GLY A 134 -13.31 7.52 -1.51
CA GLY A 134 -14.28 8.52 -1.97
C GLY A 134 -13.90 9.32 -3.22
N HIS A 135 -12.69 9.19 -3.78
CA HIS A 135 -12.24 10.02 -4.90
C HIS A 135 -13.14 9.95 -6.16
N ALA A 136 -13.80 8.82 -6.38
CA ALA A 136 -14.66 8.62 -7.54
C ALA A 136 -15.83 9.62 -7.60
N ALA A 137 -16.28 10.13 -6.44
CA ALA A 137 -17.30 11.17 -6.36
C ALA A 137 -16.86 12.50 -7.01
N PHE A 138 -15.56 12.77 -7.07
CA PHE A 138 -15.00 13.98 -7.66
C PHE A 138 -14.42 13.76 -9.06
N THR A 139 -13.90 12.56 -9.32
CA THR A 139 -12.93 12.35 -10.41
C THR A 139 -13.49 11.65 -11.64
N LYS A 140 -14.69 11.06 -11.56
CA LYS A 140 -15.21 10.18 -12.63
C LYS A 140 -16.17 10.85 -13.61
N ASN A 141 -16.74 12.01 -13.26
CA ASN A 141 -17.60 12.74 -14.18
C ASN A 141 -16.73 13.50 -15.21
N PRO A 142 -16.84 13.22 -16.52
CA PRO A 142 -16.01 13.86 -17.54
C PRO A 142 -16.34 15.35 -17.77
N ARG A 143 -17.48 15.83 -17.26
CA ARG A 143 -17.96 17.21 -17.44
C ARG A 143 -17.92 18.06 -16.18
N HIS A 144 -17.65 17.48 -15.02
CA HIS A 144 -17.69 18.18 -13.75
C HIS A 144 -16.83 17.49 -12.68
N GLY A 145 -16.38 18.24 -11.68
CA GLY A 145 -15.61 17.71 -10.54
C GLY A 145 -14.14 18.11 -10.57
N ILE A 146 -13.30 17.31 -9.90
CA ILE A 146 -11.87 17.56 -9.71
C ILE A 146 -11.10 16.32 -10.15
N SER A 147 -10.16 16.48 -11.08
CA SER A 147 -9.36 15.36 -11.57
C SER A 147 -8.42 14.81 -10.49
N MET A 148 -8.05 13.53 -10.60
CA MET A 148 -7.05 12.93 -9.71
C MET A 148 -5.69 13.63 -9.81
N LEU A 149 -5.40 14.28 -10.95
CA LEU A 149 -4.18 15.05 -11.16
C LEU A 149 -4.10 16.21 -10.17
N VAL A 150 -5.19 16.96 -10.01
CA VAL A 150 -5.26 18.09 -9.07
C VAL A 150 -5.17 17.58 -7.63
N ILE A 151 -5.90 16.52 -7.29
CA ILE A 151 -5.85 15.90 -5.95
C ILE A 151 -4.42 15.43 -5.62
N SER A 152 -3.72 14.82 -6.58
CA SER A 152 -2.34 14.34 -6.41
C SER A 152 -1.36 15.49 -6.15
N LYS A 153 -1.49 16.60 -6.89
CA LYS A 153 -0.68 17.81 -6.68
C LYS A 153 -0.95 18.43 -5.31
N LEU A 154 -2.22 18.59 -4.93
CA LEU A 154 -2.60 19.16 -3.64
C LEU A 154 -2.05 18.30 -2.48
N ALA A 155 -2.22 16.98 -2.56
CA ALA A 155 -1.71 16.09 -1.53
C ALA A 155 -0.18 16.17 -1.42
N ARG A 156 0.54 16.19 -2.55
CA ARG A 156 2.00 16.38 -2.58
C ARG A 156 2.43 17.69 -1.95
N VAL A 157 1.74 18.80 -2.24
CA VAL A 157 2.01 20.12 -1.65
C VAL A 157 1.80 20.10 -0.14
N VAL A 158 0.75 19.42 0.34
CA VAL A 158 0.52 19.26 1.79
C VAL A 158 1.63 18.42 2.45
N GLY A 159 2.30 17.54 1.71
CA GLY A 159 3.52 16.85 2.17
C GLY A 159 3.31 15.37 2.53
N ILE A 160 2.52 14.65 1.72
CA ILE A 160 2.41 13.18 1.81
C ILE A 160 3.62 12.47 1.17
N ASP A 161 3.79 11.19 1.44
CA ASP A 161 4.90 10.39 0.90
C ASP A 161 4.47 9.33 -0.11
N GLN A 162 3.23 8.83 0.00
CA GLN A 162 2.67 7.84 -0.92
C GLN A 162 1.21 8.14 -1.23
N ILE A 163 0.75 7.91 -2.46
CA ILE A 163 -0.68 7.96 -2.79
C ILE A 163 -1.07 6.95 -3.86
N HIS A 164 -2.27 6.39 -3.71
CA HIS A 164 -2.89 5.54 -4.72
C HIS A 164 -3.18 6.29 -6.02
N VAL A 165 -2.67 5.80 -7.14
CA VAL A 165 -2.86 6.39 -8.49
C VAL A 165 -3.71 5.53 -9.43
N GLY A 166 -4.09 4.32 -8.98
CA GLY A 166 -4.69 3.29 -9.84
C GLY A 166 -3.64 2.36 -10.43
N ALA A 167 -4.07 1.31 -11.11
CA ALA A 167 -3.16 0.24 -11.54
C ALA A 167 -2.85 0.19 -13.04
N VAL A 168 -3.60 0.92 -13.89
CA VAL A 168 -3.63 0.83 -15.38
C VAL A 168 -4.03 -0.55 -15.91
N VAL A 169 -3.48 -1.62 -15.31
CA VAL A 169 -3.79 -3.02 -15.53
C VAL A 169 -4.54 -3.55 -14.30
N GLY A 170 -5.53 -4.43 -14.50
CA GLY A 170 -6.36 -4.96 -13.42
C GLY A 170 -7.82 -4.56 -13.56
N LYS A 171 -8.55 -4.46 -12.44
CA LYS A 171 -10.01 -4.32 -12.41
C LYS A 171 -10.53 -2.87 -12.47
N MET A 172 -9.65 -1.87 -12.44
CA MET A 172 -10.04 -0.47 -12.29
C MET A 172 -10.30 0.20 -13.63
N SER A 173 -11.24 1.16 -13.63
CA SER A 173 -11.71 1.89 -14.82
C SER A 173 -10.81 3.07 -15.26
N GLU A 174 -9.60 3.21 -14.70
CA GLU A 174 -8.73 4.34 -15.04
C GLU A 174 -8.09 4.19 -16.42
N VAL A 175 -8.06 5.28 -17.17
CA VAL A 175 -7.35 5.34 -18.46
C VAL A 175 -5.85 5.46 -18.20
N ARG A 176 -5.04 4.69 -18.94
CA ARG A 176 -3.58 4.67 -18.80
C ARG A 176 -2.94 6.07 -18.76
N GLU A 177 -3.38 6.95 -19.65
CA GLU A 177 -2.86 8.31 -19.74
C GLU A 177 -3.11 9.13 -18.46
N GLU A 178 -4.29 8.97 -17.85
CA GLU A 178 -4.63 9.65 -16.59
C GLU A 178 -3.71 9.20 -15.45
N VAL A 179 -3.49 7.89 -15.33
CA VAL A 179 -2.60 7.34 -14.28
C VAL A 179 -1.16 7.82 -14.47
N LEU A 180 -0.66 7.87 -15.71
CA LEU A 180 0.69 8.35 -16.00
C LEU A 180 0.83 9.85 -15.68
N LYS A 181 -0.19 10.68 -15.99
CA LYS A 181 -0.21 12.10 -15.59
C LYS A 181 -0.18 12.26 -14.08
N ASN A 182 -0.91 11.42 -13.33
CA ASN A 182 -0.84 11.41 -11.87
C ASN A 182 0.57 11.04 -11.38
N CYS A 183 1.22 10.04 -11.99
CA CYS A 183 2.59 9.66 -11.64
C CYS A 183 3.59 10.79 -11.90
N SER A 184 3.47 11.50 -13.01
CA SER A 184 4.28 12.68 -13.33
C SER A 184 4.10 13.78 -12.28
N ALA A 185 2.86 14.11 -11.90
CA ALA A 185 2.60 15.10 -10.86
C ALA A 185 3.23 14.75 -9.49
N LEU A 186 3.45 13.47 -9.21
CA LEU A 186 4.06 13.01 -7.97
C LEU A 186 5.60 12.98 -8.02
N ARG A 187 6.20 12.82 -9.21
CA ARG A 187 7.65 12.56 -9.36
C ARG A 187 8.43 13.69 -10.03
N ASP A 188 7.78 14.48 -10.87
CA ASP A 188 8.45 15.55 -11.61
C ASP A 188 8.88 16.66 -10.65
N GLU A 189 9.86 17.46 -11.08
CA GLU A 189 10.31 18.62 -10.30
C GLU A 189 9.15 19.60 -10.07
N MET A 190 9.02 20.07 -8.83
CA MET A 190 7.95 21.00 -8.43
C MET A 190 8.48 21.92 -7.33
N ASP A 191 9.24 22.93 -7.72
CA ASP A 191 9.73 24.01 -6.85
C ASP A 191 10.42 23.53 -5.56
N GLY A 192 11.30 22.52 -5.69
CA GLY A 192 12.04 21.96 -4.55
C GLY A 192 11.25 20.98 -3.68
N LEU A 193 9.98 20.69 -3.99
CA LEU A 193 9.21 19.67 -3.27
C LEU A 193 9.75 18.26 -3.52
N LYS A 194 9.88 17.49 -2.44
CA LYS A 194 10.24 16.06 -2.50
C LYS A 194 9.25 15.29 -3.39
N ARG A 195 9.76 14.21 -3.99
CA ARG A 195 8.94 13.28 -4.80
C ARG A 195 8.06 12.43 -3.88
N VAL A 196 6.90 12.06 -4.41
CA VAL A 196 5.93 11.18 -3.75
C VAL A 196 5.88 9.87 -4.52
N LEU A 197 5.86 8.74 -3.80
CA LEU A 197 5.80 7.42 -4.42
C LEU A 197 4.37 7.09 -4.88
N PRO A 198 4.14 6.84 -6.19
CA PRO A 198 2.85 6.37 -6.67
C PRO A 198 2.57 4.95 -6.17
N VAL A 199 1.32 4.68 -5.79
CA VAL A 199 0.87 3.36 -5.34
C VAL A 199 -0.09 2.78 -6.38
N ALA A 200 0.30 1.67 -6.99
CA ALA A 200 -0.54 0.89 -7.88
C ALA A 200 -1.39 -0.10 -7.05
N SER A 201 -2.70 -0.06 -7.24
CA SER A 201 -3.64 -0.93 -6.53
C SER A 201 -4.89 -1.19 -7.35
N GLY A 202 -5.49 -2.36 -7.20
CA GLY A 202 -6.78 -2.71 -7.80
C GLY A 202 -6.69 -3.89 -8.77
N GLY A 203 -7.02 -5.08 -8.28
CA GLY A 203 -7.00 -6.30 -9.11
C GLY A 203 -5.59 -6.79 -9.48
N LEU A 204 -4.57 -6.41 -8.69
CA LEU A 204 -3.20 -6.84 -8.93
C LEU A 204 -2.97 -8.29 -8.52
N HIS A 205 -2.18 -9.03 -9.32
CA HIS A 205 -1.79 -10.42 -9.12
C HIS A 205 -0.45 -10.71 -9.83
N PRO A 206 0.23 -11.85 -9.56
CA PRO A 206 1.61 -12.09 -10.00
C PRO A 206 1.87 -11.91 -11.51
N ARG A 207 0.93 -12.29 -12.38
CA ARG A 207 1.05 -12.11 -13.84
C ARG A 207 1.21 -10.65 -14.30
N LEU A 208 0.72 -9.70 -13.51
CA LEU A 208 0.73 -8.29 -13.90
C LEU A 208 2.06 -7.60 -13.57
N ILE A 209 2.94 -8.23 -12.78
CA ILE A 209 4.19 -7.62 -12.32
C ILE A 209 5.09 -7.14 -13.48
N PRO A 210 5.36 -7.92 -14.55
CA PRO A 210 6.12 -7.43 -15.69
C PRO A 210 5.53 -6.18 -16.34
N SER A 211 4.20 -6.15 -16.51
CA SER A 211 3.50 -5.01 -17.09
C SER A 211 3.56 -3.79 -16.18
N LEU A 212 3.42 -3.97 -14.85
CA LEU A 212 3.53 -2.89 -13.88
C LEU A 212 4.93 -2.27 -13.90
N ILE A 213 5.99 -3.07 -13.86
CA ILE A 213 7.37 -2.56 -13.92
C ILE A 213 7.62 -1.82 -15.24
N LYS A 214 7.12 -2.35 -16.36
CA LYS A 214 7.22 -1.67 -17.66
C LYS A 214 6.50 -0.31 -17.69
N ILE A 215 5.40 -0.16 -16.95
CA ILE A 215 4.58 1.07 -16.95
C ILE A 215 5.12 2.09 -15.94
N PHE A 216 5.41 1.66 -14.72
CA PHE A 216 5.72 2.55 -13.60
C PHE A 216 7.23 2.72 -13.35
N GLY A 217 8.05 1.79 -13.82
CA GLY A 217 9.47 1.70 -13.47
C GLY A 217 9.68 1.04 -12.11
N ASN A 218 10.73 1.42 -11.39
CA ASN A 218 11.05 0.86 -10.07
C ASN A 218 10.55 1.70 -8.90
N ASP A 219 10.33 3.01 -9.11
CA ASP A 219 9.96 3.95 -8.06
C ASP A 219 8.44 4.02 -7.87
N PHE A 220 7.85 2.91 -7.46
CA PHE A 220 6.43 2.82 -7.11
C PHE A 220 6.17 1.72 -6.08
N VAL A 221 4.95 1.69 -5.55
CA VAL A 221 4.50 0.66 -4.60
C VAL A 221 3.42 -0.21 -5.26
N ILE A 222 3.58 -1.53 -5.15
CA ILE A 222 2.59 -2.52 -5.54
C ILE A 222 1.74 -2.86 -4.32
N GLN A 223 0.43 -2.62 -4.36
CA GLN A 223 -0.50 -3.00 -3.30
C GLN A 223 -1.52 -4.04 -3.81
N ALA A 224 -1.24 -5.31 -3.52
CA ALA A 224 -2.00 -6.45 -4.05
C ALA A 224 -2.81 -7.14 -2.94
N GLY A 225 -4.10 -6.82 -2.82
CA GLY A 225 -5.00 -7.52 -1.90
C GLY A 225 -5.37 -8.93 -2.38
N GLY A 226 -6.37 -9.03 -3.27
CA GLY A 226 -6.91 -10.31 -3.72
C GLY A 226 -5.89 -11.21 -4.45
N GLY A 227 -4.87 -10.65 -5.09
CA GLY A 227 -3.81 -11.43 -5.74
C GLY A 227 -2.91 -12.20 -4.76
N ILE A 228 -2.84 -11.76 -3.50
CA ILE A 228 -2.13 -12.44 -2.41
C ILE A 228 -3.09 -13.37 -1.68
N HIS A 229 -4.15 -12.82 -1.09
CA HIS A 229 -5.05 -13.60 -0.23
C HIS A 229 -5.90 -14.63 -0.98
N GLY A 230 -6.07 -14.46 -2.30
CA GLY A 230 -6.78 -15.41 -3.16
C GLY A 230 -5.93 -16.58 -3.65
N HIS A 231 -4.66 -16.70 -3.21
CA HIS A 231 -3.85 -17.87 -3.49
C HIS A 231 -4.43 -19.11 -2.81
N ARG A 232 -4.48 -20.25 -3.50
CA ARG A 232 -5.08 -21.50 -2.99
C ARG A 232 -4.48 -21.97 -1.67
N ASP A 233 -3.18 -21.78 -1.53
CA ASP A 233 -2.41 -22.17 -0.34
C ASP A 233 -2.24 -21.02 0.68
N GLY A 234 -3.14 -20.04 0.66
CA GLY A 234 -3.20 -18.96 1.66
C GLY A 234 -2.23 -17.79 1.47
N THR A 235 -2.28 -16.85 2.42
CA THR A 235 -1.58 -15.54 2.37
C THR A 235 -0.07 -15.68 2.19
N VAL A 236 0.60 -16.55 2.95
CA VAL A 236 2.06 -16.74 2.86
C VAL A 236 2.47 -17.10 1.43
N SER A 237 1.79 -18.09 0.84
CA SER A 237 2.06 -18.57 -0.51
C SER A 237 1.72 -17.51 -1.56
N GLY A 238 0.65 -16.74 -1.38
CA GLY A 238 0.29 -15.65 -2.29
C GLY A 238 1.30 -14.50 -2.28
N ALA A 239 1.77 -14.10 -1.10
CA ALA A 239 2.81 -13.09 -0.96
C ALA A 239 4.13 -13.59 -1.57
N ARG A 240 4.46 -14.87 -1.38
CA ARG A 240 5.65 -15.48 -1.97
C ARG A 240 5.56 -15.55 -3.49
N ALA A 241 4.41 -15.90 -4.05
CA ALA A 241 4.18 -15.87 -5.49
C ALA A 241 4.35 -14.47 -6.08
N MET A 242 3.89 -13.43 -5.39
CA MET A 242 4.11 -12.04 -5.78
C MET A 242 5.59 -11.67 -5.74
N ARG A 243 6.32 -12.09 -4.69
CA ARG A 243 7.77 -11.86 -4.54
C ARG A 243 8.55 -12.55 -5.66
N GLN A 244 8.27 -13.83 -5.90
CA GLN A 244 8.87 -14.60 -6.98
C GLN A 244 8.61 -13.98 -8.36
N ALA A 245 7.41 -13.45 -8.61
CA ALA A 245 7.13 -12.75 -9.87
C ALA A 245 7.92 -11.45 -10.01
N LEU A 246 8.08 -10.71 -8.92
CA LEU A 246 8.90 -9.50 -8.87
C LEU A 246 10.37 -9.82 -9.11
N ASP A 247 10.93 -10.80 -8.40
CA ASP A 247 12.32 -11.21 -8.54
C ASP A 247 12.62 -11.72 -9.96
N ALA A 248 11.75 -12.56 -10.53
CA ALA A 248 11.85 -13.01 -11.92
C ALA A 248 11.87 -11.84 -12.89
N THR A 249 10.99 -10.85 -12.69
CA THR A 249 10.93 -9.67 -13.57
C THR A 249 12.18 -8.82 -13.46
N MET A 250 12.70 -8.59 -12.25
CA MET A 250 13.93 -7.82 -12.04
C MET A 250 15.16 -8.52 -12.61
N GLN A 251 15.16 -9.87 -12.62
CA GLN A 251 16.19 -10.70 -13.26
C GLN A 251 15.98 -10.89 -14.77
N VAL A 252 14.92 -10.31 -15.34
CA VAL A 252 14.55 -10.44 -16.76
C VAL A 252 14.28 -11.91 -17.17
N ILE A 253 13.81 -12.72 -16.23
CA ILE A 253 13.42 -14.12 -16.47
C ILE A 253 11.92 -14.18 -16.74
N PRO A 254 11.46 -14.85 -17.82
CA PRO A 254 10.04 -15.05 -18.07
C PRO A 254 9.35 -15.76 -16.90
N LEU A 255 8.20 -15.25 -16.45
CA LEU A 255 7.49 -15.82 -15.28
C LEU A 255 7.23 -17.33 -15.40
N LYS A 256 6.89 -17.81 -16.60
CA LYS A 256 6.65 -19.24 -16.86
C LYS A 256 7.91 -20.09 -16.68
N GLU A 257 9.08 -19.53 -16.95
CA GLU A 257 10.36 -20.21 -16.78
C GLU A 257 10.76 -20.24 -15.30
N TYR A 258 10.66 -19.10 -14.62
CA TYR A 258 10.92 -19.00 -13.18
C TYR A 258 9.98 -19.93 -12.37
N ALA A 259 8.71 -20.02 -12.78
CA ALA A 259 7.71 -20.88 -12.15
C ALA A 259 8.04 -22.38 -12.18
N LYS A 260 8.91 -22.86 -13.08
CA LYS A 260 9.29 -24.28 -13.15
C LYS A 260 9.94 -24.78 -11.86
N THR A 261 10.60 -23.88 -11.11
CA THR A 261 11.25 -24.18 -9.84
C THR A 261 10.61 -23.46 -8.65
N HIS A 262 9.52 -22.71 -8.88
CA HIS A 262 8.85 -21.89 -7.87
C HIS A 262 7.35 -22.21 -7.81
N LYS A 263 6.98 -23.12 -6.91
CA LYS A 263 5.64 -23.72 -6.83
C LYS A 263 4.53 -22.69 -6.58
N GLU A 264 4.77 -21.70 -5.74
CA GLU A 264 3.79 -20.67 -5.40
C GLU A 264 3.49 -19.79 -6.62
N LEU A 265 4.52 -19.33 -7.34
CA LEU A 265 4.34 -18.64 -8.61
C LEU A 265 3.62 -19.52 -9.63
N GLU A 266 4.02 -20.78 -9.80
CA GLU A 266 3.37 -21.72 -10.72
C GLU A 266 1.87 -21.84 -10.45
N THR A 267 1.51 -21.96 -9.17
CA THR A 267 0.13 -22.07 -8.71
C THR A 267 -0.64 -20.78 -8.97
N ALA A 268 -0.04 -19.63 -8.67
CA ALA A 268 -0.65 -18.33 -8.96
C ALA A 268 -0.89 -18.11 -10.46
N LEU A 269 0.05 -18.53 -11.32
CA LEU A 269 -0.11 -18.46 -12.77
C LEU A 269 -1.25 -19.35 -13.29
N LYS A 270 -1.63 -20.41 -12.59
CA LYS A 270 -2.79 -21.27 -12.93
C LYS A 270 -4.12 -20.66 -12.47
N ILE A 271 -4.12 -19.94 -11.34
CA ILE A 271 -5.32 -19.30 -10.76
C ILE A 271 -5.74 -18.10 -11.58
N TRP A 272 -4.80 -17.17 -11.78
CA TRP A 272 -5.06 -15.92 -12.49
C TRP A 272 -4.81 -16.17 -13.98
N LYS A 273 -5.78 -15.85 -14.84
CA LYS A 273 -5.69 -16.04 -16.30
C LYS A 273 -5.51 -14.71 -16.99
#